data_AF-A0A3M8FUM2-F1
#
_entry.id   AF-A0A3M8FUM2-F1
#
_cell.length_a   1.000
_cell.length_b   1.000
_cell.length_c   1.000
_cell.angle_alpha   90.00
_cell.angle_beta   90.00
_cell.angle_gamma   90.00
#
_symmetry.space_group_name_H-M   'P 1'
#
loop_
_entity.id
_entity.type
_entity.pdbx_description
1 polymer ?
#
loop_
_entity_poly.entity_id
_entity_poly.type
_entity_poly.pdbx_seq_one_letter_code
_entity_poly.pdbx_strand_id
1 'polypeptide(L)'
;MPEFIKKPGNILTMLMVAIVFGMLVTGSVLTYTPSSSDTELVADVKALDLEVQLQRVGITPESLAAAGVRSNEVGGVISSAREFLTGKLVSLRKLESQHAGSQANAERLRRILRSGQASGAGRIALADAEGNLARNLSQIDSLRKALFESATSGLSDKAVLTLQTIASNSRWTCPIQYRCSTRTEADWIRIRDALANDRISRELGEKPDPDLQRVLASCNADGASVLARTNLQTNLDAVRSAFKLALNP
;
A
#
# COMPACT_ATOMS: atom_id res chain seq x y z
N MET A 1 -30.19 17.12 50.73
CA MET A 1 -29.80 17.97 49.59
C MET A 1 -28.54 18.73 49.97
N PRO A 2 -27.41 18.48 49.29
CA PRO A 2 -26.40 19.51 49.09
C PRO A 2 -26.00 19.67 47.62
N GLU A 3 -25.63 20.90 47.29
CA GLU A 3 -25.42 21.50 45.98
C GLU A 3 -24.17 20.96 45.25
N PHE A 4 -24.34 20.61 43.97
CA PHE A 4 -23.23 20.38 43.05
C PHE A 4 -22.82 21.70 42.39
N ILE A 5 -21.62 22.17 42.75
CA ILE A 5 -20.97 23.36 42.19
C ILE A 5 -20.56 23.06 40.74
N LYS A 6 -21.21 23.74 39.79
CA LYS A 6 -20.81 23.84 38.38
C LYS A 6 -19.50 24.64 38.27
N LYS A 7 -18.44 24.05 37.71
CA LYS A 7 -17.27 24.80 37.25
C LYS A 7 -17.55 25.45 35.89
N PRO A 8 -17.31 26.76 35.71
CA PRO A 8 -17.41 27.44 34.42
C PRO A 8 -16.21 27.14 33.52
N GLY A 9 -16.48 27.11 32.22
CA GLY A 9 -15.55 26.77 31.15
C GLY A 9 -14.45 27.82 30.93
N ASN A 10 -13.25 27.33 30.66
CA ASN A 10 -12.13 28.13 30.20
C ASN A 10 -12.30 28.43 28.71
N ILE A 11 -12.74 29.67 28.46
CA ILE A 11 -12.55 30.40 27.21
C ILE A 11 -11.07 30.77 27.14
N LEU A 12 -10.31 30.12 26.25
CA LEU A 12 -8.96 30.53 25.90
C LEU A 12 -8.89 30.80 24.39
N THR A 13 -9.17 32.04 24.04
CA THR A 13 -8.36 32.91 23.19
C THR A 13 -7.39 32.20 22.24
N MET A 14 -7.75 32.06 20.96
CA MET A 14 -6.78 32.01 19.88
C MET A 14 -7.12 33.04 18.80
N LEU A 15 -6.54 34.21 19.01
CA LEU A 15 -6.40 35.32 18.08
C LEU A 15 -5.39 34.89 17.00
N MET A 16 -5.85 34.39 15.85
CA MET A 16 -5.00 34.15 14.68
C MET A 16 -5.02 35.42 13.81
N VAL A 17 -3.93 36.16 13.94
CA VAL A 17 -3.58 37.36 13.18
C VAL A 17 -3.46 37.00 11.70
N ALA A 18 -4.20 37.75 10.88
CA ALA A 18 -4.00 37.82 9.44
C ALA A 18 -2.63 38.44 9.13
N ILE A 19 -1.77 37.71 8.42
CA ILE A 19 -0.70 38.32 7.61
C ILE A 19 -1.02 38.03 6.16
N VAL A 20 -1.73 38.98 5.56
CA VAL A 20 -1.76 39.23 4.13
C VAL A 20 -0.42 39.85 3.77
N PHE A 21 0.45 39.10 3.11
CA PHE A 21 1.55 39.67 2.34
C PHE A 21 1.36 39.30 0.88
N GLY A 22 0.93 40.31 0.11
CA GLY A 22 0.90 40.25 -1.32
C GLY A 22 2.32 40.24 -1.89
N MET A 23 2.55 39.32 -2.82
CA MET A 23 3.43 39.54 -3.96
C MET A 23 2.81 38.79 -5.14
N LEU A 24 1.92 39.50 -5.83
CA LEU A 24 1.47 39.11 -7.16
C LEU A 24 2.61 39.48 -8.13
N VAL A 25 3.60 38.60 -8.28
CA VAL A 25 4.56 38.71 -9.38
C VAL A 25 3.83 38.19 -10.61
N THR A 26 3.27 39.10 -11.41
CA THR A 26 2.86 38.86 -12.79
C THR A 26 4.10 38.63 -13.64
N GLY A 27 4.74 37.48 -13.43
CA GLY A 27 5.68 36.94 -14.39
C GLY A 27 4.87 36.47 -15.59
N SER A 28 5.07 37.12 -16.74
CA SER A 28 4.60 36.63 -18.04
C SER A 28 5.14 35.21 -18.23
N VAL A 29 4.31 34.21 -17.91
CA VAL A 29 4.58 32.83 -18.30
C VAL A 29 4.43 32.82 -19.81
N LEU A 30 5.56 32.86 -20.51
CA LEU A 30 5.67 32.35 -21.86
C LEU A 30 5.14 30.91 -21.79
N THR A 31 3.89 30.73 -22.19
CA THR A 31 3.31 29.41 -22.45
C THR A 31 4.05 28.88 -23.66
N TYR A 32 5.22 28.30 -23.41
CA TYR A 32 5.88 27.42 -24.34
C TYR A 32 4.92 26.24 -24.48
N THR A 33 4.18 26.21 -25.59
CA THR A 33 3.47 25.03 -26.04
C THR A 33 4.52 24.16 -26.74
N PRO A 34 5.11 23.15 -26.08
CA PRO A 34 5.93 22.19 -26.81
C PRO A 34 5.02 21.48 -27.79
N SER A 35 5.07 21.91 -29.04
CA SER A 35 4.54 21.19 -30.19
C SER A 35 5.50 20.05 -30.49
N SER A 36 5.62 19.08 -29.59
CA SER A 36 6.11 17.77 -29.96
C SER A 36 4.89 16.88 -30.13
N SER A 37 4.58 16.56 -31.38
CA SER A 37 3.94 15.30 -31.74
C SER A 37 4.92 14.17 -31.45
N ASP A 38 5.33 14.05 -30.18
CA ASP A 38 5.91 12.83 -29.66
C ASP A 38 4.76 11.83 -29.72
N THR A 39 4.74 11.08 -30.81
CA THR A 39 4.00 9.83 -30.87
C THR A 39 4.60 9.01 -29.74
N GLU A 40 3.99 9.10 -28.55
CA GLU A 40 4.43 8.41 -27.35
C GLU A 40 4.37 6.94 -27.73
N LEU A 41 5.55 6.41 -28.10
CA LEU A 41 5.71 5.06 -28.58
C LEU A 41 5.09 4.20 -27.49
N VAL A 42 3.92 3.61 -27.78
CA VAL A 42 3.13 2.88 -26.79
C VAL A 42 4.05 1.81 -26.23
N ALA A 43 4.58 2.07 -25.04
CA ALA A 43 5.60 1.23 -24.46
C ALA A 43 4.93 -0.09 -24.15
N ASP A 44 5.25 -1.12 -24.93
CA ASP A 44 4.71 -2.44 -24.71
C ASP A 44 4.98 -2.85 -23.25
N VAL A 45 3.90 -3.16 -22.53
CA VAL A 45 3.98 -3.50 -21.11
C VAL A 45 4.47 -4.94 -21.04
N LYS A 46 5.77 -5.10 -20.77
CA LYS A 46 6.39 -6.42 -20.60
C LYS A 46 5.68 -7.18 -19.47
N ALA A 47 5.52 -8.49 -19.64
CA ALA A 47 4.87 -9.35 -18.65
C ALA A 47 5.49 -9.22 -17.25
N LEU A 48 6.82 -9.09 -17.17
CA LEU A 48 7.54 -8.89 -15.90
C LEU A 48 7.17 -7.56 -15.23
N ASP A 49 7.02 -6.47 -15.99
CA ASP A 49 6.63 -5.17 -15.44
C ASP A 49 5.21 -5.23 -14.88
N LEU A 50 4.29 -5.85 -15.62
CA LEU A 50 2.91 -6.06 -15.19
C LEU A 50 2.85 -6.87 -13.89
N GLU A 51 3.56 -8.00 -13.83
CA GLU A 51 3.61 -8.85 -12.64
C GLU A 51 4.15 -8.09 -11.41
N VAL A 52 5.27 -7.36 -11.56
CA VAL A 52 5.86 -6.57 -10.47
C VAL A 52 4.88 -5.51 -9.96
N GLN A 53 4.18 -4.81 -10.86
CA GLN A 53 3.22 -3.78 -10.44
C GLN A 53 1.98 -4.38 -9.76
N LEU A 54 1.47 -5.52 -10.25
CA LEU A 54 0.38 -6.25 -9.60
C LEU A 54 0.75 -6.70 -8.18
N GLN A 55 1.95 -7.27 -8.01
CA GLN A 55 2.45 -7.67 -6.69
C GLN A 55 2.57 -6.47 -5.74
N ARG A 56 3.03 -5.31 -6.23
CA ARG A 56 3.14 -4.07 -5.44
C ARG A 56 1.79 -3.54 -4.94
N VAL A 57 0.70 -3.78 -5.66
CA VAL A 57 -0.67 -3.43 -5.23
C VAL A 57 -1.37 -4.56 -4.48
N GLY A 58 -0.66 -5.64 -4.15
CA GLY A 58 -1.21 -6.77 -3.40
C GLY A 58 -2.07 -7.73 -4.23
N ILE A 59 -2.03 -7.63 -5.57
CA ILE A 59 -2.68 -8.57 -6.47
C ILE A 59 -1.69 -9.69 -6.78
N THR A 60 -1.93 -10.84 -6.17
CA THR A 60 -1.15 -12.07 -6.30
C THR A 60 -2.11 -13.23 -6.54
N PRO A 61 -1.68 -14.36 -7.14
CA PRO A 61 -2.54 -15.53 -7.27
C PRO A 61 -3.13 -15.98 -5.93
N GLU A 62 -2.34 -15.91 -4.85
CA GLU A 62 -2.76 -16.27 -3.51
C GLU A 62 -3.83 -15.30 -2.97
N SER A 63 -3.67 -13.99 -3.17
CA SER A 63 -4.67 -13.01 -2.70
C SER A 63 -5.97 -13.09 -3.49
N LEU A 64 -5.90 -13.31 -4.81
CA LEU A 64 -7.07 -13.57 -5.66
C LEU A 64 -7.80 -14.83 -5.22
N ALA A 65 -7.08 -15.95 -5.02
CA ALA A 65 -7.66 -17.20 -4.55
C ALA A 65 -8.26 -17.04 -3.15
N ALA A 66 -7.56 -16.43 -2.20
CA ALA A 66 -8.07 -16.17 -0.85
C ALA A 66 -9.34 -15.31 -0.86
N ALA A 67 -9.41 -14.31 -1.75
CA ALA A 67 -10.59 -13.48 -1.96
C ALA A 67 -11.77 -14.21 -2.67
N GLY A 68 -11.57 -15.44 -3.12
CA GLY A 68 -12.58 -16.25 -3.78
C GLY A 68 -12.76 -15.95 -5.27
N VAL A 69 -11.80 -15.26 -5.89
CA VAL A 69 -11.78 -15.01 -7.34
C VAL A 69 -11.55 -16.33 -8.08
N ARG A 70 -12.37 -16.59 -9.09
CA ARG A 70 -12.31 -17.80 -9.92
C ARG A 70 -11.32 -17.65 -11.05
N SER A 71 -10.80 -18.76 -11.56
CA SER A 71 -9.81 -18.77 -12.65
C SER A 71 -10.30 -18.08 -13.93
N ASN A 72 -11.59 -18.15 -14.25
CA ASN A 72 -12.17 -17.48 -15.42
C ASN A 72 -12.29 -15.95 -15.28
N GLU A 73 -12.20 -15.41 -14.06
CA GLU A 73 -12.24 -13.96 -13.80
C GLU A 73 -10.82 -13.34 -13.86
N VAL A 74 -9.77 -14.15 -13.65
CA VAL A 74 -8.37 -13.69 -13.60
C VAL A 74 -7.95 -12.99 -14.89
N GLY A 75 -8.38 -13.49 -16.06
CA GLY A 75 -8.06 -12.86 -17.34
C GLY A 75 -8.53 -11.40 -17.43
N GLY A 76 -9.73 -11.11 -16.92
CA GLY A 76 -10.27 -9.76 -16.85
C GLY A 76 -9.42 -8.84 -15.96
N VAL A 77 -9.04 -9.32 -14.77
CA VAL A 77 -8.19 -8.57 -13.83
C VAL A 77 -6.86 -8.16 -14.47
N ILE A 78 -6.19 -9.11 -15.12
CA ILE A 78 -4.88 -8.87 -15.75
C ILE A 78 -5.01 -7.99 -16.99
N SER A 79 -6.06 -8.16 -17.80
CA SER A 79 -6.34 -7.31 -18.96
C SER A 79 -6.58 -5.86 -18.56
N SER A 80 -7.43 -5.60 -17.56
CA SER A 80 -7.71 -4.24 -17.07
C SER A 80 -6.49 -3.59 -16.41
N ALA A 81 -5.65 -4.36 -15.72
CA ALA A 81 -4.38 -3.88 -15.19
C ALA A 81 -3.39 -3.51 -16.31
N ARG A 82 -3.29 -4.34 -17.34
CA ARG A 82 -2.43 -4.09 -18.51
C ARG A 82 -2.86 -2.81 -19.22
N GLU A 83 -4.15 -2.66 -19.52
CA GLU A 83 -4.70 -1.47 -20.16
C GLU A 83 -4.37 -0.19 -19.37
N PHE A 84 -4.56 -0.22 -18.04
CA PHE A 84 -4.18 0.90 -17.18
C PHE A 84 -2.68 1.22 -17.26
N LEU A 85 -1.83 0.20 -17.21
CA LEU A 85 -0.38 0.39 -17.26
C LEU A 85 0.12 0.86 -18.63
N THR A 86 -0.51 0.46 -19.73
CA THR A 86 -0.15 0.95 -21.07
C THR A 86 -0.17 2.48 -21.12
N GLY A 87 -1.13 3.13 -20.46
CA GLY A 87 -1.22 4.59 -20.39
C GLY A 87 -0.48 5.26 -19.22
N LYS A 88 0.05 4.50 -18.24
CA LYS A 88 0.58 5.06 -16.99
C LYS A 88 1.99 4.58 -16.60
N LEU A 89 2.53 3.55 -17.24
CA LEU A 89 3.80 2.93 -16.86
C LEU A 89 4.99 3.90 -16.94
N VAL A 90 5.06 4.72 -18.00
CA VAL A 90 6.12 5.73 -18.15
C VAL A 90 6.06 6.76 -17.03
N SER A 91 4.86 7.25 -16.71
CA SER A 91 4.64 8.20 -15.60
C SER A 91 5.01 7.59 -14.25
N LEU A 92 4.62 6.34 -14.00
CA LEU A 92 4.96 5.62 -12.78
C LEU A 92 6.47 5.44 -12.62
N ARG A 93 7.18 4.99 -13.67
CA ARG A 93 8.64 4.84 -13.66
C ARG A 93 9.36 6.17 -13.41
N LYS A 94 8.88 7.25 -14.04
CA LYS A 94 9.41 8.59 -13.82
C LYS A 94 9.26 9.01 -12.35
N LEU A 95 8.08 8.82 -11.76
CA LEU A 95 7.82 9.12 -10.35
C LEU A 95 8.68 8.27 -9.41
N GLU A 96 8.86 6.97 -9.71
CA GLU A 96 9.72 6.08 -8.91
C GLU A 96 11.20 6.52 -8.98
N SER A 97 11.69 6.93 -10.15
CA SER A 97 13.03 7.50 -10.30
C SER A 97 13.18 8.83 -9.54
N GLN A 98 12.16 9.69 -9.58
CA GLN A 98 12.15 10.97 -8.85
C GLN A 98 12.10 10.76 -7.34
N HIS A 99 11.36 9.75 -6.87
CA HIS A 99 11.31 9.37 -5.47
C HIS A 99 12.69 8.91 -4.97
N ALA A 100 13.34 8.00 -5.70
CA ALA A 100 14.69 7.53 -5.38
C ALA A 100 15.72 8.68 -5.34
N GLY A 101 15.69 9.59 -6.32
CA GLY A 101 16.55 10.77 -6.34
C GLY A 101 16.29 11.72 -5.18
N SER A 102 15.01 11.94 -4.84
CA SER A 102 14.59 12.78 -3.70
C SER A 102 15.02 12.18 -2.36
N GLN A 103 14.93 10.86 -2.22
CA GLN A 103 15.39 10.13 -1.03
C GLN A 103 16.90 10.28 -0.85
N ALA A 104 17.70 10.02 -1.88
CA ALA A 104 19.15 10.15 -1.83
C ALA A 104 19.59 11.59 -1.49
N ASN A 105 18.91 12.61 -2.04
CA ASN A 105 19.19 14.00 -1.72
C ASN A 105 18.83 14.35 -0.26
N ALA A 106 17.66 13.91 0.23
CA ALA A 106 17.27 14.13 1.62
C ALA A 106 18.26 13.47 2.59
N GLU A 107 18.67 12.23 2.33
CA GLU A 107 19.68 11.53 3.14
C GLU A 107 21.04 12.25 3.14
N ARG A 108 21.49 12.73 1.97
CA ARG A 108 22.72 13.53 1.85
C ARG A 108 22.64 14.79 2.72
N LEU A 109 21.54 15.53 2.63
CA LEU A 109 21.32 16.76 3.42
C LEU A 109 21.23 16.48 4.92
N ARG A 110 20.57 15.39 5.33
CA ARG A 110 20.56 14.94 6.74
C ARG A 110 21.96 14.65 7.26
N ARG A 111 22.84 14.04 6.45
CA ARG A 111 24.24 13.80 6.84
C ARG A 111 25.01 15.10 7.04
N ILE A 112 24.86 16.07 6.14
CA ILE A 112 25.50 17.40 6.25
C ILE A 112 24.99 18.16 7.48
N LEU A 113 23.69 18.03 7.81
CA LEU A 113 23.12 18.63 9.00
C LEU A 113 23.67 18.00 10.28
N ARG A 114 23.78 16.66 10.32
CA ARG A 114 24.35 15.92 11.46
C ARG A 114 25.84 16.18 11.66
N SER A 115 26.60 16.46 10.60
CA SER A 115 28.02 16.81 10.71
C SER A 115 28.26 18.24 11.22
N GLY A 116 27.21 19.03 11.47
CA GLY A 116 27.33 20.43 11.90
C GLY A 116 27.76 21.40 10.80
N GLN A 117 27.89 20.92 9.56
CA GLN A 117 28.34 21.72 8.41
C GLN A 117 27.18 22.46 7.71
N ALA A 118 25.94 22.24 8.13
CA ALA A 118 24.79 22.88 7.51
C ALA A 118 24.64 24.35 7.95
N SER A 119 24.58 25.24 6.97
CA SER A 119 24.12 26.62 7.14
C SER A 119 22.58 26.67 7.30
N GLY A 120 22.04 27.87 7.58
CA GLY A 120 20.58 28.10 7.57
C GLY A 120 19.92 27.70 6.25
N ALA A 121 20.59 27.96 5.11
CA ALA A 121 20.14 27.52 3.80
C ALA A 121 20.07 25.99 3.66
N GLY A 122 20.98 25.25 4.32
CA GLY A 122 20.97 23.79 4.34
C GLY A 122 19.75 23.20 5.04
N ARG A 123 19.22 23.87 6.08
CA ARG A 123 17.99 23.43 6.78
C ARG A 123 16.76 23.62 5.90
N ILE A 124 16.67 24.74 5.18
CA ILE A 124 15.58 25.01 4.22
C ILE A 124 15.62 23.97 3.08
N ALA A 125 16.81 23.73 2.50
CA ALA A 125 16.96 22.74 1.45
C ALA A 125 16.58 21.32 1.89
N LEU A 126 16.82 20.95 3.16
CA LEU A 126 16.36 19.68 3.71
C LEU A 126 14.84 19.61 3.80
N ALA A 127 14.18 20.66 4.31
CA ALA A 127 12.72 20.72 4.38
C ALA A 127 12.08 20.62 2.98
N ASP A 128 12.64 21.29 1.97
CA ASP A 128 12.19 21.21 0.59
C ASP A 128 12.37 19.78 0.02
N ALA A 129 13.51 19.14 0.29
CA ALA A 129 13.78 17.77 -0.13
C ALA A 129 12.81 16.76 0.51
N GLU A 130 12.47 16.93 1.79
CA GLU A 130 11.49 16.11 2.50
C GLU A 130 10.07 16.34 1.97
N GLY A 131 9.70 17.58 1.65
CA GLY A 131 8.44 17.91 0.99
C GLY A 131 8.30 17.26 -0.39
N ASN A 132 9.36 17.27 -1.20
CA ASN A 132 9.39 16.59 -2.50
C ASN A 132 9.31 15.06 -2.36
N LEU A 133 9.99 14.49 -1.36
CA LEU A 133 9.93 13.05 -1.07
C LEU A 133 8.49 12.61 -0.75
N ALA A 134 7.82 13.33 0.16
CA ALA A 134 6.44 13.06 0.55
C ALA A 134 5.45 13.22 -0.62
N ARG A 135 5.63 14.26 -1.45
CA ARG A 135 4.82 14.48 -2.66
C ARG A 135 4.95 13.32 -3.65
N ASN A 136 6.19 12.91 -3.96
CA ASN A 136 6.44 11.82 -4.90
C ASN A 136 5.84 10.50 -4.39
N LEU A 137 5.98 10.22 -3.09
CA LEU A 137 5.38 9.03 -2.47
C LEU A 137 3.85 9.03 -2.59
N SER A 138 3.20 10.15 -2.27
CA SER A 138 1.74 10.30 -2.39
C SER A 138 1.24 10.11 -3.83
N GLN A 139 2.00 10.58 -4.82
CA GLN A 139 1.67 10.36 -6.24
C GLN A 139 1.83 8.91 -6.67
N ILE A 140 2.88 8.22 -6.21
CA ILE A 140 3.06 6.78 -6.44
C ILE A 140 1.90 5.99 -5.81
N ASP A 141 1.55 6.29 -4.56
CA ASP A 141 0.45 5.63 -3.85
C ASP A 141 -0.89 5.86 -4.55
N SER A 142 -1.13 7.07 -5.06
CA SER A 142 -2.34 7.39 -5.82
C SER A 142 -2.43 6.58 -7.13
N LEU A 143 -1.32 6.44 -7.87
CA LEU A 143 -1.29 5.61 -9.08
C LEU A 143 -1.47 4.12 -8.78
N ARG A 144 -0.88 3.63 -7.69
CA ARG A 144 -1.03 2.24 -7.24
C ARG A 144 -2.47 1.94 -6.82
N LYS A 145 -3.12 2.87 -6.13
CA LYS A 145 -4.54 2.77 -5.80
C LYS A 145 -5.41 2.73 -7.06
N ALA A 146 -5.15 3.62 -8.02
CA ALA A 146 -5.87 3.63 -9.30
C ALA A 146 -5.64 2.34 -10.12
N LEU A 147 -4.43 1.77 -10.09
CA LEU A 147 -4.14 0.46 -10.70
C LEU A 147 -4.96 -0.64 -10.04
N PHE A 148 -5.02 -0.68 -8.70
CA PHE A 148 -5.82 -1.66 -7.97
C PHE A 148 -7.31 -1.53 -8.31
N GLU A 149 -7.86 -0.31 -8.31
CA GLU A 149 -9.26 -0.04 -8.66
C GLU A 149 -9.57 -0.45 -10.10
N SER A 150 -8.70 -0.11 -11.06
CA SER A 150 -8.84 -0.51 -12.46
C SER A 150 -8.82 -2.03 -12.63
N ALA A 151 -7.86 -2.71 -12.00
CA ALA A 151 -7.68 -4.15 -12.08
C ALA A 151 -8.84 -4.93 -11.44
N THR A 152 -9.49 -4.37 -10.42
CA THR A 152 -10.54 -5.04 -9.65
C THR A 152 -11.96 -4.63 -10.03
N SER A 153 -12.12 -3.76 -11.04
CA SER A 153 -13.40 -3.16 -11.44
C SER A 153 -14.47 -4.16 -11.88
N GLY A 154 -14.08 -5.33 -12.39
CA GLY A 154 -15.00 -6.40 -12.80
C GLY A 154 -15.30 -7.46 -11.73
N LEU A 155 -14.74 -7.32 -10.52
CA LEU A 155 -14.91 -8.30 -9.42
C LEU A 155 -16.11 -7.94 -8.54
N SER A 156 -16.62 -8.92 -7.79
CA SER A 156 -17.64 -8.67 -6.76
C SER A 156 -17.11 -7.77 -5.62
N ASP A 157 -17.98 -6.93 -5.05
CA ASP A 157 -17.65 -6.04 -3.92
C ASP A 157 -16.99 -6.78 -2.75
N LYS A 158 -17.46 -8.01 -2.47
CA LYS A 158 -16.89 -8.87 -1.41
C LYS A 158 -15.45 -9.27 -1.70
N ALA A 159 -15.14 -9.61 -2.94
CA ALA A 159 -13.78 -9.94 -3.36
C ALA A 159 -12.88 -8.71 -3.28
N VAL A 160 -13.35 -7.56 -3.76
CA VAL A 160 -12.63 -6.27 -3.68
C VAL A 160 -12.30 -5.91 -2.23
N LEU A 161 -13.28 -5.97 -1.33
CA LEU A 161 -13.08 -5.70 0.10
C LEU A 161 -12.06 -6.66 0.74
N THR A 162 -12.12 -7.95 0.38
CA THR A 162 -11.17 -8.95 0.88
C THR A 162 -9.76 -8.66 0.39
N LEU A 163 -9.58 -8.32 -0.89
CA LEU A 163 -8.29 -7.93 -1.47
C LEU A 163 -7.73 -6.67 -0.81
N GLN A 164 -8.55 -5.64 -0.59
CA GLN A 164 -8.16 -4.42 0.14
C GLN A 164 -7.71 -4.74 1.58
N THR A 165 -8.43 -5.63 2.26
CA THR A 165 -8.10 -6.09 3.61
C THR A 165 -6.76 -6.83 3.61
N ILE A 166 -6.53 -7.76 2.68
CA ILE A 166 -5.25 -8.46 2.52
C ILE A 166 -4.11 -7.46 2.23
N ALA A 167 -4.33 -6.50 1.33
CA ALA A 167 -3.34 -5.51 0.95
C ALA A 167 -2.95 -4.58 2.13
N SER A 168 -3.93 -4.10 2.90
CA SER A 168 -3.67 -3.30 4.11
C SER A 168 -2.95 -4.08 5.22
N ASN A 169 -3.14 -5.40 5.27
CA ASN A 169 -2.46 -6.30 6.20
C ASN A 169 -1.13 -6.86 5.65
N SER A 170 -0.66 -6.42 4.48
CA SER A 170 0.53 -6.97 3.81
C SER A 170 1.83 -6.83 4.61
N ARG A 171 1.92 -5.83 5.49
CA ARG A 171 3.07 -5.60 6.39
C ARG A 171 3.27 -6.72 7.42
N TRP A 172 2.23 -7.52 7.69
CA TRP A 172 2.30 -8.62 8.65
C TRP A 172 2.79 -9.89 7.98
N THR A 173 3.87 -10.46 8.51
CA THR A 173 4.42 -11.76 8.08
C THR A 173 3.58 -12.90 8.66
N CYS A 174 2.31 -12.96 8.27
CA CYS A 174 1.37 -14.01 8.65
C CYS A 174 0.84 -14.72 7.39
N PRO A 175 0.45 -16.01 7.50
CA PRO A 175 -0.26 -16.70 6.43
C PRO A 175 -1.45 -15.92 5.90
N ILE A 176 -1.68 -15.98 4.59
CA ILE A 176 -2.63 -15.10 3.91
C ILE A 176 -4.07 -15.25 4.40
N GLN A 177 -4.47 -16.46 4.83
CA GLN A 177 -5.80 -16.70 5.37
C GLN A 177 -6.10 -15.84 6.60
N TYR A 178 -5.11 -15.53 7.43
CA TYR A 178 -5.34 -14.65 8.58
C TYR A 178 -5.44 -13.19 8.14
N ARG A 179 -4.78 -12.78 7.05
CA ARG A 179 -4.79 -11.39 6.54
C ARG A 179 -6.13 -10.95 5.93
N CYS A 180 -7.12 -11.85 5.83
CA CYS A 180 -8.45 -11.56 5.28
C CYS A 180 -9.41 -10.86 6.26
N SER A 181 -9.02 -10.65 7.52
CA SER A 181 -9.83 -9.94 8.52
C SER A 181 -9.03 -8.84 9.22
N THR A 182 -9.72 -7.75 9.54
CA THR A 182 -9.16 -6.62 10.27
C THR A 182 -8.92 -6.99 11.72
N ARG A 183 -7.72 -6.72 12.22
CA ARG A 183 -7.30 -6.97 13.61
C ARG A 183 -6.44 -5.84 14.13
N THR A 184 -6.35 -5.73 15.44
CA THR A 184 -5.45 -4.77 16.09
C THR A 184 -3.99 -5.20 15.95
N GLU A 185 -3.06 -4.27 16.11
CA GLU A 185 -1.63 -4.58 16.15
C GLU A 185 -1.27 -5.59 17.27
N ALA A 186 -1.90 -5.48 18.44
CA ALA A 186 -1.70 -6.42 19.53
C ALA A 186 -2.12 -7.85 19.15
N ASP A 187 -3.22 -8.01 18.39
CA ASP A 187 -3.65 -9.31 17.89
C ASP A 187 -2.67 -9.89 16.88
N TRP A 188 -2.13 -9.06 15.97
CA TRP A 188 -1.13 -9.50 15.00
C TRP A 188 0.16 -9.99 15.66
N ILE A 189 0.63 -9.29 16.69
CA ILE A 189 1.78 -9.72 17.50
C ILE A 189 1.48 -11.08 18.13
N ARG A 190 0.32 -11.25 18.77
CA ARG A 190 -0.10 -12.53 19.36
C ARG A 190 -0.18 -13.67 18.34
N ILE A 191 -0.70 -13.42 17.14
CA ILE A 191 -0.76 -14.42 16.07
C ILE A 191 0.66 -14.82 15.66
N ARG A 192 1.56 -13.85 15.45
CA ARG A 192 2.95 -14.13 15.09
C ARG A 192 3.65 -14.95 16.16
N ASP A 193 3.50 -14.58 17.42
CA ASP A 193 4.14 -15.26 18.54
C ASP A 193 3.57 -16.68 18.70
N ALA A 194 2.26 -16.86 18.50
CA ALA A 194 1.63 -18.18 18.50
C ALA A 194 2.09 -19.08 17.35
N LEU A 195 2.26 -18.52 16.13
CA LEU A 195 2.84 -19.25 14.99
C LEU A 195 4.30 -19.64 15.23
N ALA A 196 5.08 -18.75 15.87
CA ALA A 196 6.47 -19.04 16.22
C ALA A 196 6.55 -20.15 17.28
N ASN A 197 5.71 -20.10 18.31
CA ASN A 197 5.63 -21.15 19.34
C ASN A 197 5.22 -22.50 18.75
N ASP A 198 4.20 -22.53 17.88
CA ASP A 198 3.77 -23.77 17.21
C ASP A 198 4.90 -24.40 16.38
N ARG A 199 5.64 -23.58 15.62
CA ARG A 199 6.79 -24.03 14.83
C ARG A 199 7.91 -24.58 15.71
N ILE A 200 8.34 -23.83 16.73
CA ILE A 200 9.45 -24.22 17.62
C ILE A 200 9.09 -25.49 18.41
N SER A 201 7.87 -25.57 18.95
CA SER A 201 7.43 -26.73 19.73
C SER A 201 7.41 -27.99 18.86
N ARG A 202 6.94 -27.90 17.61
CA ARG A 202 6.98 -29.01 16.64
C ARG A 202 8.41 -29.45 16.33
N GLU A 203 9.34 -28.50 16.18
CA GLU A 203 10.75 -28.78 15.89
C GLU A 203 11.46 -29.46 17.07
N LEU A 204 11.15 -29.05 18.31
CA LEU A 204 11.71 -29.63 19.54
C LEU A 204 10.98 -30.89 20.04
N GLY A 205 9.83 -31.23 19.46
CA GLY A 205 8.98 -32.32 19.96
C GLY A 205 8.28 -32.00 21.28
N GLU A 206 8.15 -30.71 21.62
CA GLU A 206 7.50 -30.23 22.83
C GLU A 206 6.02 -29.91 22.59
N LYS A 207 5.24 -29.87 23.68
CA LYS A 207 3.84 -29.45 23.59
C LYS A 207 3.77 -27.91 23.48
N PRO A 208 3.05 -27.35 22.49
CA PRO A 208 2.87 -25.91 22.39
C PRO A 208 2.16 -25.32 23.60
N ASP A 209 2.41 -24.03 23.85
CA ASP A 209 1.74 -23.28 24.91
C ASP A 209 0.22 -23.26 24.68
N PRO A 210 -0.62 -23.72 25.63
CA PRO A 210 -2.06 -23.78 25.45
C PRO A 210 -2.70 -22.40 25.22
N ASP A 211 -2.14 -21.32 25.73
CA ASP A 211 -2.68 -19.97 25.59
C ASP A 211 -2.46 -19.44 24.18
N LEU A 212 -1.29 -19.70 23.63
CA LEU A 212 -0.96 -19.37 22.24
C LEU A 212 -1.74 -20.26 21.25
N GLN A 213 -1.95 -21.53 21.58
CA GLN A 213 -2.81 -22.42 20.79
C GLN A 213 -4.27 -21.93 20.76
N ARG A 214 -4.78 -21.35 21.86
CA ARG A 214 -6.11 -20.72 21.88
C ARG A 214 -6.20 -19.53 20.92
N VAL A 215 -5.13 -18.75 20.75
CA VAL A 215 -5.08 -17.65 19.76
C VAL A 215 -5.22 -18.19 18.33
N LEU A 216 -4.46 -19.24 17.98
CA LEU A 216 -4.54 -19.86 16.66
C LEU A 216 -5.91 -20.52 16.43
N ALA A 217 -6.46 -21.20 17.44
CA ALA A 217 -7.78 -21.80 17.37
C ALA A 217 -8.87 -20.73 17.10
N SER A 218 -8.80 -19.58 17.78
CA SER A 218 -9.72 -18.47 17.55
C SER A 218 -9.58 -17.90 16.12
N CYS A 219 -8.35 -17.70 15.63
CA CYS A 219 -8.12 -17.24 14.26
C CYS A 219 -8.57 -18.27 13.21
N ASN A 220 -8.45 -19.56 13.50
CA ASN A 220 -8.91 -20.63 12.62
C ASN A 220 -10.44 -20.80 12.62
N ALA A 221 -11.12 -20.27 13.64
CA ALA A 221 -12.58 -20.24 13.73
C ALA A 221 -13.19 -18.95 13.13
N ASP A 222 -12.39 -17.92 12.89
CA ASP A 222 -12.82 -16.69 12.23
C ASP A 222 -13.35 -16.97 10.81
N GLY A 223 -14.58 -16.53 10.52
CA GLY A 223 -15.27 -16.87 9.28
C GLY A 223 -14.54 -16.43 8.01
N ALA A 224 -13.89 -15.25 8.03
CA ALA A 224 -13.09 -14.77 6.92
C ALA A 224 -11.86 -15.66 6.69
N SER A 225 -11.19 -16.06 7.77
CA SER A 225 -10.03 -16.96 7.73
C SER A 225 -10.40 -18.37 7.26
N VAL A 226 -11.54 -18.91 7.71
CA VAL A 226 -12.08 -20.19 7.24
C VAL A 226 -12.37 -20.16 5.74
N LEU A 227 -13.09 -19.13 5.27
CA LEU A 227 -13.45 -18.99 3.87
C LEU A 227 -12.20 -18.86 2.98
N ALA A 228 -11.24 -18.01 3.38
CA ALA A 228 -10.00 -17.82 2.65
C ALA A 228 -9.20 -19.13 2.56
N ARG A 229 -9.09 -19.89 3.65
CA ARG A 229 -8.43 -21.21 3.66
C ARG A 229 -9.11 -22.18 2.70
N THR A 230 -10.44 -22.28 2.73
CA THR A 230 -11.19 -23.15 1.81
C THR A 230 -10.98 -22.75 0.35
N ASN A 231 -11.03 -21.45 0.04
CA ASN A 231 -10.82 -20.97 -1.33
C ASN A 231 -9.39 -21.22 -1.81
N LEU A 232 -8.38 -21.03 -0.95
CA LEU A 232 -6.99 -21.34 -1.26
C LEU A 232 -6.81 -22.83 -1.57
N GLN A 233 -7.40 -23.71 -0.77
CA GLN A 233 -7.31 -25.15 -0.99
C GLN A 233 -7.98 -25.59 -2.30
N THR A 234 -9.12 -24.99 -2.64
CA THR A 234 -9.92 -25.42 -3.81
C THR A 234 -9.46 -24.78 -5.12
N ASN A 235 -9.08 -23.50 -5.11
CA ASN A 235 -8.96 -22.70 -6.33
C ASN A 235 -7.53 -22.26 -6.68
N LEU A 236 -6.56 -22.36 -5.76
CA LEU A 236 -5.25 -21.72 -5.94
C LEU A 236 -4.51 -22.17 -7.21
N ASP A 237 -4.50 -23.46 -7.51
CA ASP A 237 -3.77 -23.98 -8.68
C ASP A 237 -4.40 -23.53 -10.01
N ALA A 238 -5.73 -23.50 -10.07
CA ALA A 238 -6.46 -22.98 -11.22
C ALA A 238 -6.23 -21.47 -11.41
N VAL A 239 -6.24 -20.71 -10.32
CA VAL A 239 -5.97 -19.26 -10.33
C VAL A 239 -4.52 -18.98 -10.75
N ARG A 240 -3.54 -19.70 -10.21
CA ARG A 240 -2.12 -19.57 -10.60
C ARG A 240 -1.90 -19.86 -12.08
N SER A 241 -2.54 -20.90 -12.61
CA SER A 241 -2.43 -21.26 -14.02
C SER A 241 -3.04 -20.18 -14.92
N ALA A 242 -4.25 -19.70 -14.59
CA ALA A 242 -4.90 -18.62 -15.31
C ALA A 242 -4.10 -17.30 -15.23
N PHE A 243 -3.49 -16.99 -14.09
CA PHE A 243 -2.67 -15.80 -13.90
C PHE A 243 -1.42 -15.83 -14.79
N LYS A 244 -0.70 -16.96 -14.82
CA LYS A 244 0.47 -17.13 -15.69
C LYS A 244 0.14 -17.04 -17.18
N LEU A 245 -0.98 -17.64 -17.58
CA LEU A 245 -1.49 -17.56 -18.95
C LEU A 245 -1.85 -16.11 -19.33
N ALA A 246 -2.57 -15.39 -18.46
CA ALA A 246 -2.99 -14.01 -18.73
C ALA A 246 -1.82 -13.00 -18.74
N LEU A 247 -0.72 -13.28 -18.03
CA LEU A 247 0.51 -12.47 -18.12
C LEU A 247 1.19 -12.59 -19.48
N ASN A 248 1.08 -13.74 -20.14
CA ASN A 248 1.71 -14.05 -21.43
C ASN A 248 0.62 -14.49 -22.44
N PRO A 249 -0.26 -13.56 -22.85
CA PRO A 249 -1.37 -13.88 -23.75
C PRO A 249 -0.91 -14.32 -25.13
#